data_AF-A0A1V5F940-F1
#
_entry.id   AF-A0A1V5F940-F1
#
_cell.length_a   1.000
_cell.length_b   1.000
_cell.length_c   1.000
_cell.angle_alpha   90.00
_cell.angle_beta   90.00
_cell.angle_gamma   90.00
#
_symmetry.space_group_name_H-M   'P 1'
#
loop_
_entity.id
_entity.type
_entity.pdbx_description
1 polymer ?
#
loop_
_entity_poly.entity_id
_entity_poly.type
_entity_poly.pdbx_seq_one_letter_code
_entity_poly.pdbx_strand_id
1 'polypeptide(L)'
;MRFEVILSRKQAHKRVTVETVACKWARVRSSTGIYRRRCFVRTLLRIGPVEKEIELSLVNREKMLFRMLIGRKALEHDFLVDASQRRLLGRGPDGSGSPGAPAGPVPEPPTTRGCP
;
A
#
# COMPACT_ATOMS: atom_id res chain seq x y z
N MET A 1 -6.60 13.02 5.58
CA MET A 1 -7.28 12.52 4.37
C MET A 1 -7.82 11.11 4.62
N ARG A 2 -8.93 10.73 4.00
CA ARG A 2 -9.63 9.46 4.23
C ARG A 2 -9.87 8.73 2.91
N PHE A 3 -9.65 7.41 2.89
CA PHE A 3 -9.95 6.56 1.74
C PHE A 3 -10.30 5.14 2.18
N GLU A 4 -10.93 4.37 1.29
CA GLU A 4 -11.29 2.98 1.54
C GLU A 4 -10.40 2.02 0.74
N VAL A 5 -9.99 0.93 1.39
CA VAL A 5 -9.28 -0.20 0.77
C VAL A 5 -10.19 -1.41 0.78
N ILE A 6 -10.54 -1.92 -0.40
CA ILE A 6 -11.36 -3.13 -0.54
C ILE A 6 -10.46 -4.37 -0.48
N LEU A 7 -10.67 -5.22 0.52
CA LEU A 7 -9.85 -6.40 0.81
C LEU A 7 -10.24 -7.64 -0.01
N SER A 8 -11.46 -7.68 -0.56
CA SER A 8 -11.94 -8.83 -1.33
C SER A 8 -12.56 -8.42 -2.65
N ARG A 9 -12.23 -9.16 -3.71
CA ARG A 9 -12.87 -8.98 -5.02
C ARG A 9 -14.31 -9.48 -5.05
N LYS A 10 -14.62 -10.56 -4.31
CA LYS A 10 -15.95 -11.19 -4.30
C LYS A 10 -16.88 -10.49 -3.31
N GLN A 11 -16.33 -9.93 -2.24
CA GLN A 11 -17.08 -9.37 -1.12
C GLN A 11 -16.71 -7.90 -0.98
N ALA A 12 -17.40 -7.02 -1.71
CA ALA A 12 -17.14 -5.58 -1.71
C ALA A 12 -17.36 -4.92 -0.34
N HIS A 13 -18.12 -5.55 0.55
CA HIS A 13 -18.31 -5.09 1.93
C HIS A 13 -17.06 -5.30 2.80
N LYS A 14 -16.13 -6.19 2.42
CA LYS A 14 -14.84 -6.34 3.12
C LYS A 14 -13.93 -5.18 2.75
N ARG A 15 -14.07 -4.08 3.48
CA ARG A 15 -13.31 -2.84 3.29
C ARG A 15 -12.73 -2.36 4.60
N VAL A 16 -11.62 -1.64 4.51
CA VAL A 16 -10.99 -0.93 5.62
C VAL A 16 -10.95 0.55 5.27
N THR A 17 -11.41 1.38 6.20
CA THR A 17 -11.24 2.83 6.10
C THR A 17 -9.88 3.20 6.66
N VAL A 18 -9.10 3.96 5.90
CA VAL A 18 -7.79 4.45 6.31
C VAL A 18 -7.84 5.98 6.38
N GLU A 19 -7.40 6.51 7.51
CA GLU A 19 -7.22 7.95 7.71
C GLU A 19 -5.73 8.24 7.95
N THR A 20 -5.17 9.14 7.16
CA THR A 20 -3.74 9.46 7.20
C THR A 20 -3.47 10.82 6.55
N VAL A 21 -2.21 11.27 6.55
CA VAL A 21 -1.78 12.53 5.92
C VAL A 21 -1.24 12.26 4.52
N ALA A 22 -1.60 13.13 3.57
CA ALA A 22 -1.01 13.11 2.24
C ALA A 22 0.45 13.60 2.33
N CYS A 23 1.41 12.78 1.93
CA CYS A 23 2.81 13.18 1.90
C CYS A 23 3.09 14.15 0.76
N LYS A 24 2.52 13.89 -0.43
CA LYS A 24 2.62 14.78 -1.59
C LYS A 24 1.55 14.52 -2.65
N TRP A 25 1.47 15.43 -3.62
CA TRP A 25 0.70 15.26 -4.84
C TRP A 25 1.62 15.34 -6.04
N ALA A 26 1.54 14.39 -6.97
CA ALA A 26 2.37 14.39 -8.17
C ALA A 26 1.58 14.00 -9.42
N ARG A 27 2.05 14.48 -10.59
CA ARG A 27 1.55 14.04 -11.89
C ARG A 27 2.17 12.70 -12.25
N VAL A 28 1.33 11.68 -12.46
CA VAL A 28 1.76 10.34 -12.82
C VAL A 28 1.18 9.97 -14.17
N ARG A 29 2.06 9.56 -15.09
CA ARG A 29 1.67 9.05 -16.42
C ARG A 29 1.16 7.61 -16.28
N SER A 30 -0.03 7.31 -16.81
CA SER A 30 -0.51 5.93 -16.95
C SER A 30 0.13 5.25 -18.16
N SER A 31 -0.02 3.92 -18.26
CA SER A 31 0.35 3.15 -19.45
C SER A 31 -0.38 3.63 -20.72
N THR A 32 -1.56 4.23 -20.58
CA THR A 32 -2.32 4.86 -21.68
C THR A 32 -1.76 6.23 -22.11
N GLY A 33 -0.67 6.69 -21.50
CA GLY A 33 -0.05 7.98 -21.81
C GLY A 33 -0.69 9.19 -21.12
N ILE A 34 -1.83 9.02 -20.46
CA ILE A 34 -2.57 10.11 -19.81
C ILE A 34 -1.95 10.44 -18.45
N TYR A 35 -1.69 11.73 -18.21
CA TYR A 35 -1.24 12.20 -16.91
C TYR A 35 -2.42 12.41 -15.98
N ARG A 36 -2.33 11.90 -14.75
CA ARG A 36 -3.27 12.19 -13.67
C ARG A 36 -2.54 12.65 -12.43
N ARG A 37 -3.11 13.64 -11.74
CA ARG A 37 -2.63 14.04 -10.41
C ARG A 37 -3.04 12.95 -9.41
N ARG A 38 -2.08 12.44 -8.64
CA ARG A 38 -2.31 11.41 -7.62
C ARG A 38 -1.81 11.89 -6.27
N CYS A 39 -2.52 11.49 -5.22
CA CYS A 39 -2.08 11.66 -3.85
C CYS A 39 -1.13 10.52 -3.49
N PHE A 40 -0.10 10.82 -2.72
CA PHE A 40 0.87 9.86 -2.19
C PHE A 40 0.80 9.84 -0.68
N VAL A 41 0.82 8.65 -0.09
CA VAL A 41 0.82 8.41 1.36
C VAL A 41 1.99 7.49 1.72
N ARG A 42 2.50 7.61 2.94
CA ARG A 42 3.49 6.67 3.49
C ARG A 42 2.79 5.55 4.23
N THR A 43 3.32 4.34 4.13
CA THR A 43 2.80 3.17 4.85
C THR A 43 3.89 2.12 5.01
N LEU A 44 3.72 1.24 5.99
CA LEU A 44 4.57 0.05 6.15
C LEU A 44 4.05 -1.07 5.24
N LEU A 45 4.91 -1.53 4.34
CA LEU A 45 4.70 -2.71 3.51
C LEU A 45 5.42 -3.90 4.14
N ARG A 46 4.69 -5.00 4.34
CA ARG A 46 5.26 -6.27 4.77
C ARG A 46 5.08 -7.33 3.68
N ILE A 47 6.19 -7.92 3.22
CA ILE A 47 6.22 -9.03 2.27
C ILE A 47 7.06 -10.15 2.88
N GLY A 48 6.38 -11.22 3.30
CA GLY A 48 7.05 -12.31 4.02
C GLY A 48 7.68 -11.79 5.32
N PRO A 49 8.99 -12.01 5.55
CA PRO A 49 9.69 -11.53 6.74
C PRO A 49 10.18 -10.07 6.63
N VAL A 50 10.11 -9.47 5.43
CA VAL A 50 10.63 -8.11 5.20
C VAL A 50 9.54 -7.09 5.45
N GLU A 51 9.85 -6.07 6.24
CA GLU A 51 9.02 -4.90 6.48
C GLU A 51 9.76 -3.62 6.09
N LYS A 52 9.08 -2.74 5.34
CA LYS A 52 9.69 -1.53 4.77
C LYS A 52 8.70 -0.40 4.69
N GLU A 53 9.12 0.81 5.05
CA GLU A 53 8.33 2.02 4.79
C GLU A 53 8.39 2.36 3.29
N ILE A 54 7.23 2.55 2.68
CA ILE A 54 7.11 2.87 1.27
C ILE A 54 6.16 4.04 1.04
N GLU A 55 6.28 4.65 -0.15
CA GLU A 55 5.35 5.66 -0.62
C GLU A 55 4.37 5.03 -1.64
N LEU A 56 3.07 5.16 -1.38
CA LEU A 56 2.00 4.62 -2.23
C LEU A 56 1.20 5.75 -2.89
N SER A 57 1.04 5.67 -4.21
CA SER A 57 0.12 6.54 -4.95
C SER A 57 -1.29 5.97 -4.93
N LEU A 58 -2.28 6.77 -4.53
CA LEU A 58 -3.69 6.38 -4.51
C LEU A 58 -4.33 6.53 -5.89
N VAL A 59 -5.01 5.47 -6.34
CA VAL A 59 -5.73 5.41 -7.62
C VAL A 59 -6.81 4.33 -7.55
N ASN A 60 -7.98 4.59 -8.16
CA ASN A 60 -9.02 3.57 -8.28
C ASN A 60 -8.63 2.51 -9.33
N ARG A 61 -8.51 1.25 -8.90
CA ARG A 61 -8.21 0.07 -9.72
C ARG A 61 -9.26 -1.03 -9.58
N GLU A 62 -10.51 -0.68 -9.27
CA GLU A 62 -11.59 -1.64 -8.99
C GLU A 62 -11.79 -2.71 -10.08
N LYS A 63 -11.61 -2.31 -11.35
CA LYS A 63 -11.79 -3.14 -12.54
C LYS A 63 -10.56 -3.99 -12.89
N MET A 64 -9.45 -3.84 -12.16
CA MET A 64 -8.19 -4.55 -12.43
C MET A 64 -8.07 -5.81 -11.58
N LEU A 65 -7.40 -6.83 -12.13
CA LEU A 65 -7.12 -8.10 -11.44
C LEU A 65 -6.32 -7.90 -10.14
N PHE A 66 -5.31 -7.03 -10.19
CA PHE A 66 -4.50 -6.60 -9.06
C PHE A 66 -4.81 -5.15 -8.73
N ARG A 67 -5.36 -4.92 -7.54
CA ARG A 67 -5.81 -3.58 -7.08
C ARG A 67 -4.69 -2.71 -6.51
N MET A 68 -3.55 -3.31 -6.18
CA MET A 68 -2.34 -2.65 -5.74
C MET A 68 -1.18 -3.04 -6.67
N LEU A 69 -0.34 -2.08 -7.02
CA LEU A 69 0.94 -2.36 -7.67
C LEU A 69 2.06 -1.87 -6.77
N ILE A 70 3.07 -2.72 -6.60
CA ILE A 70 4.30 -2.35 -5.93
C ILE A 70 5.31 -1.97 -7.02
N GLY A 71 5.80 -0.73 -6.96
CA GLY A 71 6.77 -0.22 -7.91
C GLY A 71 8.19 -0.65 -7.55
N ARG A 72 9.12 -0.47 -8.50
CA ARG A 72 10.54 -0.81 -8.31
C ARG A 72 11.17 -0.18 -7.07
N LYS A 73 10.86 1.08 -6.76
CA LYS A 73 11.37 1.77 -5.55
C LYS A 73 10.97 1.11 -4.23
N ALA A 74 9.83 0.44 -4.19
CA ALA A 74 9.43 -0.29 -2.98
C ALA A 74 10.12 -1.65 -2.88
N LEU A 75 10.61 -2.20 -4.00
CA LEU A 75 11.26 -3.52 -4.08
C LEU A 75 12.79 -3.45 -4.11
N GLU A 76 13.36 -2.29 -4.43
CA GLU A 76 14.81 -2.13 -4.57
C GLU A 76 15.56 -2.55 -3.30
N HIS A 77 16.74 -3.13 -3.48
CA HIS A 77 17.64 -3.70 -2.47
C HIS A 77 17.17 -5.00 -1.79
N ASP A 78 15.86 -5.20 -1.60
CA ASP A 78 15.36 -6.29 -0.75
C ASP A 78 14.80 -7.49 -1.53
N PHE A 79 14.44 -7.31 -2.81
CA PHE A 79 13.72 -8.33 -3.58
C PHE A 79 14.27 -8.55 -4.99
N LEU A 80 14.30 -9.81 -5.41
CA LEU A 80 14.44 -10.24 -6.82
C LEU A 80 13.07 -10.71 -7.33
N VAL A 81 12.66 -10.24 -8.51
CA VAL A 81 11.37 -10.61 -9.12
C VAL A 81 11.59 -11.66 -10.21
N ASP A 82 11.18 -12.89 -9.93
CA ASP A 82 11.09 -13.97 -10.93
C ASP A 82 9.65 -14.03 -11.51
N ALA A 83 9.52 -13.72 -12.79
CA ALA A 83 8.23 -13.69 -13.50
C ALA A 83 7.66 -15.09 -13.80
N SER A 84 8.46 -16.16 -13.67
CA SER A 84 8.00 -17.55 -13.84
C SER A 84 7.16 -18.04 -12.64
N GLN A 85 7.32 -17.39 -11.49
CA GLN A 85 6.69 -17.78 -10.24
C GLN A 85 5.50 -16.90 -9.86
N ARG A 86 4.57 -17.47 -9.08
CA ARG A 86 3.34 -16.79 -8.67
C ARG A 86 2.85 -17.31 -7.33
N ARG A 87 2.50 -16.40 -6.40
CA ARG A 87 1.91 -16.68 -5.08
C ARG A 87 2.80 -17.57 -4.19
N LEU A 88 4.09 -17.23 -4.10
CA LEU A 88 5.07 -17.97 -3.29
C LEU A 88 4.77 -17.93 -1.78
N LEU A 89 4.13 -16.88 -1.28
CA LEU A 89 3.79 -16.71 0.14
C LEU A 89 2.42 -17.30 0.53
N GLY A 90 1.79 -18.07 -0.36
CA GLY A 90 0.48 -18.68 -0.12
C GLY A 90 -0.68 -17.68 -0.11
N ARG A 91 -1.83 -18.13 0.42
CA ARG A 91 -2.98 -17.27 0.74
C ARG A 91 -2.74 -16.69 2.13
N GLY A 92 -3.12 -15.43 2.35
CA GLY A 92 -2.98 -14.74 3.65
C GLY A 92 -3.61 -15.52 4.83
N PRO A 93 -3.49 -15.01 6.06
CA PRO A 93 -3.65 -15.81 7.29
C PRO A 93 -5.09 -16.31 7.48
N ASP A 94 -5.37 -17.46 6.87
CA ASP A 94 -6.53 -18.32 7.13
C ASP A 94 -6.04 -19.69 7.68
N GLY A 95 -4.78 -19.80 8.11
CA GLY A 95 -4.19 -21.00 8.67
C GLY A 95 -3.09 -20.66 9.67
N SER A 96 -3.46 -20.61 10.96
CA SER A 96 -2.59 -20.60 12.15
C SER A 96 -1.26 -19.83 12.03
N GLY A 97 -1.35 -18.51 12.02
CA GLY A 97 -0.26 -17.61 12.36
C GLY A 97 -0.89 -16.37 12.97
N SER A 98 -0.91 -16.29 14.30
CA SER A 98 -1.49 -15.17 15.05
C SER A 98 -0.98 -13.85 14.48
N PRO A 99 -1.84 -12.81 14.37
CA PRO A 99 -1.33 -11.47 14.18
C PRO A 99 -0.52 -11.14 15.44
N GLY A 100 0.80 -11.13 15.31
CA GLY A 100 1.66 -10.45 16.27
C GLY A 100 1.30 -8.97 16.23
N ALA A 101 0.27 -8.61 16.99
CA ALA A 101 0.12 -7.27 17.54
C ALA A 101 0.94 -7.24 18.86
N PRO A 102 1.49 -6.10 19.26
CA PRO A 102 1.10 -4.77 18.83
C PRO A 102 2.01 -4.22 17.72
N ALA A 103 1.39 -3.80 16.61
CA ALA A 103 1.85 -2.54 16.04
C ALA A 103 1.80 -1.55 17.19
N GLY A 104 2.96 -1.01 17.58
CA GLY A 104 3.03 0.10 18.52
C GLY A 104 2.05 1.22 18.10
N PRO A 105 1.78 2.18 19.00
CA PRO A 105 0.85 3.25 18.71
C PRO A 105 1.17 3.82 17.32
N VAL A 106 0.12 3.92 16.50
CA VAL A 106 0.15 4.63 15.22
C VAL A 106 1.03 5.86 15.44
N PRO A 107 2.16 6.04 14.72
CA PRO A 107 3.02 7.18 14.97
C PRO A 107 2.15 8.42 14.84
N GLU A 108 1.97 9.12 15.95
CA GLU A 108 1.21 10.35 15.98
C GLU A 108 1.86 11.27 14.93
N PRO A 109 1.05 11.96 14.10
CA PRO A 109 1.58 12.87 13.11
C PRO A 109 2.52 13.85 13.83
N PRO A 110 3.71 14.16 13.25
CA PRO A 110 4.61 15.10 13.90
C PRO A 110 3.84 16.40 14.14
N THR A 111 3.64 16.75 15.41
CA THR A 111 3.23 18.09 15.82
C THR A 111 4.34 19.01 15.33
N THR A 112 4.17 19.52 14.11
CA THR A 112 5.07 20.53 13.58
C THR A 112 4.62 21.81 14.26
N ARG A 113 5.27 22.14 15.40
CA ARG A 113 5.31 23.52 15.87
C ARG A 113 5.66 24.40 14.69
N GLY A 114 4.94 25.51 14.58
CA GLY A 114 4.92 26.41 13.44
C GLY A 114 6.26 26.53 12.74
N CYS A 115 6.23 26.32 11.42
CA CYS A 115 7.23 26.96 10.59
C CYS A 115 6.90 28.47 10.53
N PRO A 116 7.91 29.34 10.65
CA PRO A 116 7.78 30.79 10.50
C PRO A 116 7.38 31.19 9.08
#